data_AF-Q4DEM7-F1
#
_entry.id   AF-Q4DEM7-F1
#
_cell.length_a   1.000
_cell.length_b   1.000
_cell.length_c   1.000
_cell.angle_alpha   90.00
_cell.angle_beta   90.00
_cell.angle_gamma   90.00
#
_symmetry.space_group_name_H-M   'P 1'
#
loop_
_entity.id
_entity.type
_entity.pdbx_description
1 polymer ?
#
loop_
_entity_poly.entity_id
_entity_poly.type
_entity_poly.pdbx_seq_one_letter_code
_entity_poly.pdbx_strand_id
1 'polypeptide(L)'
;MEGPLIVPTFATGSVCSLFTVPDGHRSAVVANSVIAQCVAAVLGGVWALPCVTLEDGRPVAGAMHFACQFHFPAVSFHGRIATRIAAHLLAHAVGFNCPHLAGRSMVRHVVGVRVRALLVVVHSTNAAMSAREHHDCDDIDGMELQDGDGDGRTLESHWSRRHASDEWIAPIGGAGDCTELTLAASAYLGCFIVNW
;
A
#
# COMPACT_ATOMS: atom_id res chain seq x y z
N MET A 1 16.95 -11.42 -8.58
CA MET A 1 17.39 -10.49 -9.63
C MET A 1 18.58 -9.73 -9.08
N GLU A 2 19.78 -10.14 -9.49
CA GLU A 2 20.99 -9.33 -9.31
C GLU A 2 21.17 -8.54 -10.60
N GLY A 3 20.70 -7.30 -10.58
CA GLY A 3 20.71 -6.44 -11.74
C GLY A 3 20.29 -5.04 -11.30
N PRO A 4 20.98 -3.99 -11.75
CA PRO A 4 20.70 -2.65 -11.30
C PRO A 4 19.35 -2.12 -11.78
N LEU A 5 18.67 -1.37 -10.91
CA LEU A 5 17.39 -0.75 -11.22
C LEU A 5 17.59 0.44 -12.18
N ILE A 6 16.87 0.40 -13.30
CA ILE A 6 16.72 1.53 -14.24
C ILE A 6 15.25 1.94 -14.18
N VAL A 7 14.98 3.23 -13.94
CA VAL A 7 13.62 3.74 -13.96
C VAL A 7 13.22 4.02 -15.41
N PRO A 8 12.30 3.22 -16.01
CA PRO A 8 11.89 3.45 -17.38
C PRO A 8 11.12 4.75 -17.52
N THR A 9 10.97 5.22 -18.76
CA THR A 9 10.06 6.32 -19.05
C THR A 9 8.64 5.93 -18.70
N PHE A 10 8.01 6.70 -17.81
CA PHE A 10 6.61 6.51 -17.46
C PHE A 10 5.70 6.72 -18.68
N ALA A 11 4.60 5.98 -18.72
CA ALA A 11 3.63 6.08 -19.80
C ALA A 11 3.11 7.52 -19.96
N THR A 12 3.07 8.00 -21.20
CA THR A 12 2.56 9.33 -21.55
C THR A 12 1.12 9.48 -21.05
N GLY A 13 0.84 10.58 -20.36
CA GLY A 13 -0.48 10.86 -19.78
C GLY A 13 -0.74 10.18 -18.43
N SER A 14 0.15 9.32 -17.94
CA SER A 14 0.07 8.82 -16.56
C SER A 14 0.38 9.92 -15.56
N VAL A 15 -0.22 9.86 -14.36
CA VAL A 15 0.13 10.79 -13.27
C VAL A 15 1.60 10.70 -12.87
N CYS A 16 2.23 9.53 -13.05
CA CYS A 16 3.65 9.32 -12.83
C CYS A 16 4.53 10.19 -13.75
N SER A 17 4.09 10.45 -14.98
CA SER A 17 4.83 11.30 -15.93
C SER A 17 4.97 12.76 -15.48
N LEU A 18 4.19 13.19 -14.48
CA LEU A 18 4.30 14.52 -13.88
C LEU A 18 5.51 14.67 -12.95
N PHE A 19 6.15 13.56 -12.56
CA PHE A 19 7.32 13.59 -11.67
C PHE A 19 8.59 13.78 -12.47
N THR A 20 9.42 14.73 -12.03
CA THR A 20 10.76 14.92 -12.59
C THR A 20 11.67 13.81 -12.08
N VAL A 21 12.03 12.89 -12.96
CA VAL A 21 13.05 11.85 -12.71
C VAL A 21 14.36 12.33 -13.33
N PRO A 22 15.43 12.55 -12.55
CA PRO A 22 16.74 12.92 -13.06
C PRO A 22 17.24 11.97 -14.15
N ASP A 23 17.87 12.50 -15.20
CA ASP A 23 18.37 11.69 -16.32
C ASP A 23 19.31 10.58 -15.86
N GLY A 24 20.12 10.84 -14.82
CA GLY A 24 20.97 9.83 -14.19
C GLY A 24 20.22 8.59 -13.71
N HIS A 25 18.97 8.70 -13.24
CA HIS A 25 18.15 7.55 -12.83
C HIS A 25 17.48 6.83 -14.01
N ARG A 26 17.43 7.47 -15.20
CA ARG A 26 16.89 6.91 -16.44
C ARG A 26 17.96 6.22 -17.28
N SER A 27 19.20 6.72 -17.23
CA SER A 27 20.31 6.27 -18.09
C SER A 27 21.44 5.58 -17.33
N ALA A 28 21.57 5.82 -16.02
CA ALA A 28 22.58 5.20 -15.20
C ALA A 28 21.94 4.29 -14.15
N VAL A 29 22.59 3.15 -13.97
CA VAL A 29 22.36 2.17 -12.93
C VAL A 29 22.27 2.86 -11.58
N VAL A 30 21.11 2.81 -10.92
CA VAL A 30 21.02 3.15 -9.50
C VAL A 30 21.51 1.94 -8.72
N ALA A 31 22.83 1.90 -8.51
CA ALA A 31 23.49 0.80 -7.82
C ALA A 31 22.87 0.59 -6.42
N ASN A 32 22.68 -0.69 -6.04
CA ASN A 32 22.18 -1.10 -4.73
C ASN A 32 20.77 -0.57 -4.38
N SER A 33 19.94 -0.26 -5.38
CA SER A 33 18.53 0.11 -5.16
C SER A 33 17.57 -0.97 -5.65
N VAL A 34 16.49 -1.16 -4.90
CA VAL A 34 15.44 -2.17 -5.19
C VAL A 34 14.16 -1.49 -5.68
N ILE A 35 13.88 -0.28 -5.20
CA ILE A 35 12.71 0.52 -5.56
C ILE A 35 13.14 1.99 -5.69
N ALA A 36 12.66 2.67 -6.73
CA ALA A 36 12.80 4.11 -6.91
C ALA A 36 11.51 4.83 -6.48
N GLN A 37 11.62 5.72 -5.49
CA GLN A 37 10.47 6.49 -5.01
C GLN A 37 10.52 7.92 -5.54
N CYS A 38 9.50 8.29 -6.31
CA CYS A 38 9.26 9.66 -6.73
C CYS A 38 8.37 10.36 -5.68
N VAL A 39 8.78 11.53 -5.21
CA VAL A 39 8.07 12.28 -4.17
C VAL A 39 7.81 13.70 -4.66
N ALA A 40 6.59 14.19 -4.48
CA ALA A 40 6.21 15.55 -4.79
C ALA A 40 5.32 16.12 -3.69
N ALA A 41 5.39 17.45 -3.50
CA ALA A 41 4.53 18.17 -2.58
C ALA A 41 4.05 19.47 -3.23
N VAL A 42 2.87 19.43 -3.84
CA VAL A 42 2.23 20.61 -4.46
C VAL A 42 0.77 20.73 -4.00
N LEU A 43 0.09 21.79 -4.43
CA LEU A 43 -1.36 21.93 -4.19
C LEU A 43 -2.08 20.76 -4.88
N GLY A 44 -2.93 20.06 -4.11
CA GLY A 44 -3.62 18.87 -4.59
C GLY A 44 -4.01 17.93 -3.44
N GLY A 45 -4.45 16.72 -3.80
CA GLY A 45 -4.78 15.66 -2.83
C GLY A 45 -3.55 14.92 -2.29
N VAL A 46 -3.75 14.02 -1.35
CA VAL A 46 -2.72 13.12 -0.82
C VAL A 46 -2.93 11.74 -1.45
N TRP A 47 -1.93 11.21 -2.15
CA TRP A 47 -2.06 9.95 -2.87
C TRP A 47 -0.70 9.28 -3.12
N ALA A 48 -0.73 7.97 -3.34
CA ALA A 48 0.44 7.22 -3.76
C ALA A 48 0.04 5.99 -4.58
N LEU A 49 0.92 5.57 -5.49
CA LEU A 49 0.71 4.38 -6.32
C LEU A 49 2.02 3.86 -6.93
N PRO A 50 2.05 2.58 -7.36
CA PRO A 50 3.12 2.06 -8.19
C PRO A 50 3.10 2.72 -9.57
N CYS A 51 4.26 3.20 -10.02
CA CYS A 51 4.46 3.75 -11.36
C CYS A 51 5.04 2.73 -12.33
N VAL A 52 5.83 1.78 -11.84
CA VAL A 52 6.43 0.72 -12.65
C VAL A 52 6.39 -0.57 -11.85
N THR A 53 5.82 -1.59 -12.48
CA THR A 53 5.73 -2.95 -11.96
C THR A 53 6.34 -3.88 -13.01
N LEU A 54 7.21 -4.79 -12.58
CA LEU A 54 7.82 -5.79 -13.44
C LEU A 54 6.82 -6.89 -13.82
N GLU A 55 7.20 -7.75 -14.77
CA GLU A 55 6.37 -8.89 -15.20
C GLU A 55 6.09 -9.90 -14.08
N ASP A 56 7.00 -10.03 -13.10
CA ASP A 56 6.81 -10.87 -11.91
C ASP A 56 5.81 -10.27 -10.91
N GLY A 57 5.28 -9.08 -11.20
CA GLY A 57 4.37 -8.34 -10.37
C GLY A 57 5.06 -7.50 -9.30
N ARG A 58 6.39 -7.37 -9.26
CA ARG A 58 7.06 -6.55 -8.24
C ARG A 58 7.08 -5.07 -8.64
N PRO A 59 6.59 -4.15 -7.80
CA PRO A 59 6.78 -2.72 -8.00
C PRO A 59 8.26 -2.31 -7.84
N VAL A 60 8.74 -1.51 -8.79
CA VAL A 60 10.14 -1.03 -8.82
C VAL A 60 10.26 0.48 -8.92
N ALA A 61 9.17 1.16 -9.28
CA ALA A 61 9.07 2.59 -9.07
C ALA A 61 7.69 2.94 -8.53
N GLY A 62 7.64 3.81 -7.53
CA GLY A 62 6.40 4.31 -6.93
C GLY A 62 6.40 5.83 -6.91
N ALA A 63 5.21 6.44 -6.87
CA ALA A 63 5.03 7.87 -6.66
C ALA A 63 4.20 8.11 -5.40
N MET A 64 4.55 9.15 -4.65
CA MET A 64 3.74 9.67 -3.55
C MET A 64 3.68 11.19 -3.62
N HIS A 65 2.50 11.71 -3.32
CA HIS A 65 2.19 13.12 -3.38
C HIS A 65 1.58 13.58 -2.06
N PHE A 66 2.16 14.62 -1.47
CA PHE A 66 1.66 15.27 -0.27
C PHE A 66 1.02 16.61 -0.62
N ALA A 67 -0.10 16.95 0.02
CA ALA A 67 -0.67 18.27 -0.15
C ALA A 67 0.15 19.31 0.62
N CYS A 68 0.67 20.33 -0.07
CA CYS A 68 1.51 21.37 0.54
C CYS A 68 0.83 22.13 1.69
N GLN A 69 -0.52 22.18 1.70
CA GLN A 69 -1.31 22.80 2.76
C GLN A 69 -1.16 22.14 4.15
N PHE A 70 -0.56 20.95 4.25
CA PHE A 70 -0.21 20.34 5.53
C PHE A 70 1.08 20.91 6.14
N HIS A 71 1.79 21.80 5.44
CA HIS A 71 2.95 22.51 5.96
C HIS A 71 2.55 23.79 6.71
N PHE A 72 1.66 23.68 7.70
CA PHE A 72 1.46 24.76 8.67
C PHE A 72 2.52 24.65 9.78
N PRO A 73 3.28 25.72 10.10
CA PRO A 73 4.42 25.65 11.04
C PRO A 73 4.05 25.40 12.52
N ALA A 74 2.77 25.22 12.85
CA ALA A 74 2.27 25.35 14.23
C ALA A 74 2.26 24.06 15.06
N VAL A 75 2.86 22.95 14.60
CA VAL A 75 2.43 21.63 15.09
C VAL A 75 3.57 20.64 15.34
N SER A 76 4.14 20.73 16.54
CA SER A 76 4.87 19.63 17.20
C SER A 76 4.02 18.35 17.35
N PHE A 77 2.69 18.44 17.19
CA PHE A 77 1.77 17.29 17.13
C PHE A 77 1.74 16.57 15.77
N HIS A 78 2.19 17.21 14.69
CA HIS A 78 2.08 16.64 13.35
C HIS A 78 3.20 15.68 12.97
N GLY A 79 4.31 15.62 13.73
CA GLY A 79 5.41 14.70 13.40
C GLY A 79 4.93 13.25 13.28
N ARG A 80 4.20 12.75 14.29
CA ARG A 80 3.64 11.39 14.26
C ARG A 80 2.64 11.19 13.12
N ILE A 81 1.73 12.13 12.92
CA ILE A 81 0.70 12.03 11.86
C ILE A 81 1.36 12.06 10.47
N ALA A 82 2.31 12.96 10.24
CA ALA A 82 3.04 13.07 8.99
C ALA A 82 3.85 11.80 8.71
N THR A 83 4.53 11.24 9.72
CA THR A 83 5.23 9.95 9.60
C THR A 83 4.26 8.83 9.24
N ARG A 84 3.09 8.77 9.88
CA ARG A 84 2.05 7.77 9.57
C ARG A 84 1.54 7.91 8.13
N ILE A 85 1.24 9.13 7.69
CA ILE A 85 0.82 9.39 6.30
C ILE A 85 1.93 8.96 5.33
N ALA A 86 3.19 9.31 5.60
CA ALA A 86 4.30 8.93 4.74
C ALA A 86 4.48 7.40 4.66
N ALA A 87 4.39 6.69 5.79
CA ALA A 87 4.46 5.23 5.83
C ALA A 87 3.29 4.58 5.08
N HIS A 88 2.08 5.09 5.27
CA HIS A 88 0.87 4.65 4.59
C HIS A 88 0.99 4.82 3.06
N LEU A 89 1.43 6.00 2.62
CA LEU A 89 1.69 6.28 1.21
C LEU A 89 2.81 5.42 0.63
N LEU A 90 3.85 5.15 1.40
CA LEU A 90 4.91 4.24 0.98
C LEU A 90 4.35 2.85 0.73
N ALA A 91 3.50 2.32 1.61
CA ALA A 91 2.88 1.01 1.45
C ALA A 91 2.02 0.92 0.17
N HIS A 92 1.29 1.99 -0.18
CA HIS A 92 0.61 2.05 -1.49
C HIS A 92 1.59 2.11 -2.67
N ALA A 93 2.62 2.96 -2.58
CA ALA A 93 3.61 3.15 -3.64
C ALA A 93 4.36 1.86 -3.98
N VAL A 94 4.58 1.01 -2.98
CA VAL A 94 5.24 -0.29 -3.12
C VAL A 94 4.30 -1.43 -3.42
N GLY A 95 2.98 -1.22 -3.57
CA GLY A 95 2.08 -2.23 -4.14
C GLY A 95 0.87 -2.62 -3.30
N PHE A 96 0.68 -2.07 -2.09
CA PHE A 96 -0.55 -2.34 -1.35
C PHE A 96 -1.72 -1.58 -1.99
N ASN A 97 -2.38 -2.19 -2.97
CA ASN A 97 -3.61 -1.67 -3.58
C ASN A 97 -4.47 -2.79 -4.15
N CYS A 98 -5.79 -2.58 -4.20
CA CYS A 98 -6.73 -3.61 -4.62
C CYS A 98 -6.44 -4.20 -6.01
N PRO A 99 -6.15 -3.41 -7.07
CA PRO A 99 -5.79 -3.96 -8.36
C PRO A 99 -4.57 -4.87 -8.31
N HIS A 100 -3.56 -4.49 -7.53
CA HIS A 100 -2.34 -5.27 -7.38
C HIS A 100 -2.54 -6.56 -6.58
N LEU A 101 -3.25 -6.48 -5.44
CA LEU A 101 -3.64 -7.64 -4.65
C LEU A 101 -4.47 -8.62 -5.49
N ALA A 102 -5.42 -8.12 -6.29
CA ALA A 102 -6.23 -8.95 -7.18
C ALA A 102 -5.39 -9.58 -8.30
N GLY A 103 -4.48 -8.83 -8.93
CA GLY A 103 -3.55 -9.35 -9.94
C GLY A 103 -2.58 -10.41 -9.41
N ARG A 104 -2.35 -10.43 -8.10
CA ARG A 104 -1.55 -11.43 -7.37
C ARG A 104 -2.40 -12.58 -6.82
N SER A 105 -3.67 -12.67 -7.20
CA SER A 105 -4.63 -13.68 -6.70
C SER A 105 -4.75 -13.72 -5.18
N MET A 106 -4.50 -12.58 -4.52
CA MET A 106 -4.57 -12.46 -3.05
C MET A 106 -5.94 -11.99 -2.57
N VAL A 107 -6.93 -11.87 -3.45
CA VAL A 107 -8.25 -11.34 -3.10
C VAL A 107 -9.28 -12.45 -3.22
N ARG A 108 -10.09 -12.63 -2.17
CA ARG A 108 -11.18 -13.60 -2.14
C ARG A 108 -12.50 -12.94 -1.80
N HIS A 109 -13.53 -13.31 -2.55
CA HIS A 109 -14.92 -12.93 -2.30
C HIS A 109 -15.56 -13.94 -1.34
N VAL A 110 -16.13 -13.44 -0.24
CA VAL A 110 -16.80 -14.25 0.78
C VAL A 110 -18.24 -13.77 0.90
N VAL A 111 -19.20 -14.71 0.86
CA VAL A 111 -20.63 -14.41 0.90
C VAL A 111 -21.25 -14.84 2.22
N GLY A 112 -22.33 -14.18 2.64
CA GLY A 112 -23.09 -14.56 3.84
C GLY A 112 -22.39 -14.25 5.16
N VAL A 113 -21.40 -13.36 5.17
CA VAL A 113 -20.73 -12.92 6.41
C VAL A 113 -21.51 -11.76 7.02
N ARG A 114 -22.10 -12.01 8.20
CA ARG A 114 -22.94 -11.05 8.92
C ARG A 114 -24.15 -10.61 8.06
N VAL A 115 -24.48 -9.32 8.05
CA VAL A 115 -25.53 -8.71 7.22
C VAL A 115 -25.06 -8.33 5.81
N ARG A 116 -23.80 -8.63 5.45
CA ARG A 116 -23.28 -8.27 4.13
C ARG A 116 -23.51 -9.39 3.12
N ALA A 117 -24.00 -9.01 1.95
CA ALA A 117 -24.16 -9.93 0.81
C ALA A 117 -22.80 -10.42 0.31
N LEU A 118 -21.80 -9.53 0.31
CA LEU A 118 -20.45 -9.79 -0.15
C LEU A 118 -19.43 -9.09 0.75
N LEU A 119 -18.36 -9.81 1.04
CA LEU A 119 -17.17 -9.34 1.72
C LEU A 119 -15.96 -9.66 0.84
N VAL A 120 -14.93 -8.83 0.91
CA VAL A 120 -13.68 -9.09 0.21
C VAL A 120 -12.54 -9.11 1.21
N VAL A 121 -11.76 -10.19 1.19
CA VAL A 121 -10.63 -10.41 2.09
C VAL A 121 -9.35 -10.58 1.29
N VAL A 122 -8.23 -10.16 1.90
CA VAL A 122 -6.90 -10.55 1.46
C VAL A 122 -6.62 -11.96 1.96
N HIS A 123 -6.64 -12.91 1.04
CA HIS A 123 -6.47 -14.34 1.26
C HIS A 123 -5.10 -14.78 0.72
N SER A 124 -4.15 -14.95 1.63
CA SER A 124 -2.88 -15.64 1.39
C SER A 124 -2.50 -16.39 2.67
N THR A 125 -1.61 -17.38 2.58
CA THR A 125 -1.17 -18.14 3.76
C THR A 125 -0.69 -17.20 4.87
N ASN A 126 0.16 -16.22 4.55
CA ASN A 126 0.70 -15.29 5.53
C ASN A 126 -0.36 -14.34 6.08
N ALA A 127 -1.21 -13.77 5.22
CA ALA A 127 -2.26 -12.85 5.66
C ALA A 127 -3.30 -13.55 6.56
N ALA A 128 -3.68 -14.78 6.23
CA ALA A 128 -4.60 -15.56 7.05
C ALA A 128 -3.99 -15.92 8.41
N MET A 129 -2.73 -16.40 8.43
CA MET A 129 -2.03 -16.68 9.70
C MET A 129 -1.92 -15.44 10.58
N SER A 130 -1.49 -14.31 10.02
CA SER A 130 -1.38 -13.06 10.77
C SER A 130 -2.74 -12.55 11.27
N ALA A 131 -3.80 -12.70 10.48
CA ALA A 131 -5.14 -12.33 10.90
C ALA A 131 -5.69 -13.21 12.04
N ARG A 132 -5.40 -14.52 12.01
CA ARG A 132 -5.75 -15.43 13.12
C ARG A 132 -5.06 -15.04 14.41
N GLU A 133 -3.76 -14.75 14.35
CA GLU A 133 -2.98 -14.34 15.52
C GLU A 133 -3.43 -12.98 16.05
N HIS A 134 -3.62 -11.99 15.16
CA HIS A 134 -4.04 -10.64 15.55
C HIS A 134 -5.41 -10.62 16.23
N HIS A 135 -6.32 -11.51 15.84
CA HIS A 135 -7.69 -11.57 16.37
C HIS A 135 -7.95 -12.72 17.35
N ASP A 136 -6.96 -13.55 17.65
CA ASP A 136 -7.09 -14.77 18.47
C ASP A 136 -8.25 -15.67 18.00
N CYS A 137 -8.27 -15.98 16.69
CA CYS A 137 -9.37 -16.73 16.07
C CYS A 137 -8.88 -17.59 14.90
N ASP A 138 -8.83 -18.91 15.09
CA ASP A 138 -8.27 -19.88 14.14
C ASP A 138 -9.05 -20.01 12.82
N ASP A 139 -10.36 -19.75 12.85
CA ASP A 139 -11.23 -19.93 11.67
C ASP A 139 -11.18 -18.75 10.68
N ILE A 140 -10.30 -17.77 10.91
CA ILE A 140 -10.11 -16.65 9.99
C ILE A 140 -9.39 -17.11 8.72
N ASP A 141 -9.96 -16.78 7.56
CA ASP A 141 -9.43 -17.16 6.25
C ASP A 141 -8.66 -16.02 5.55
N GLY A 142 -8.63 -14.83 6.13
CA GLY A 142 -7.95 -13.67 5.57
C GLY A 142 -8.36 -12.38 6.26
N MET A 143 -7.72 -11.27 5.86
CA MET A 143 -7.98 -9.96 6.43
C MET A 143 -8.93 -9.14 5.56
N GLU A 144 -9.98 -8.57 6.16
CA GLU A 144 -11.02 -7.82 5.44
C GLU A 144 -10.49 -6.49 4.87
N LEU A 145 -10.79 -6.23 3.59
CA LEU A 145 -10.55 -4.93 2.97
C LEU A 145 -11.65 -3.93 3.36
N GLN A 146 -11.27 -2.67 3.46
CA GLN A 146 -12.21 -1.59 3.64
C GLN A 146 -13.15 -1.51 2.44
N ASP A 147 -14.43 -1.40 2.74
CA ASP A 147 -15.50 -1.34 1.75
C ASP A 147 -16.46 -0.26 2.22
N GLY A 148 -16.41 0.87 1.51
CA GLY A 148 -17.05 2.13 1.90
C GLY A 148 -18.58 2.02 1.91
N ASP A 149 -19.13 1.34 0.92
CA ASP A 149 -20.58 1.16 0.76
C ASP A 149 -21.08 -0.13 1.42
N GLY A 150 -20.19 -1.08 1.69
CA GLY A 150 -20.52 -2.34 2.33
C GLY A 150 -21.12 -3.39 1.41
N ASP A 151 -21.00 -3.19 0.11
CA ASP A 151 -21.56 -4.04 -0.95
C ASP A 151 -20.51 -4.99 -1.57
N GLY A 152 -19.25 -4.90 -1.14
CA GLY A 152 -18.11 -5.66 -1.66
C GLY A 152 -17.64 -5.23 -3.05
N ARG A 153 -18.11 -4.08 -3.56
CA ARG A 153 -17.78 -3.56 -4.90
C ARG A 153 -16.97 -2.28 -4.83
N THR A 154 -17.25 -1.40 -3.86
CA THR A 154 -16.53 -0.14 -3.65
C THR A 154 -15.36 -0.35 -2.68
N LEU A 155 -14.44 -1.23 -3.06
CA LEU A 155 -13.29 -1.57 -2.25
C LEU A 155 -12.29 -0.42 -2.22
N GLU A 156 -11.82 -0.13 -1.02
CA GLU A 156 -10.69 0.75 -0.79
C GLU A 156 -9.43 -0.09 -0.56
N SER A 157 -8.27 0.47 -0.89
CA SER A 157 -6.98 -0.18 -0.71
C SER A 157 -6.49 -0.15 0.75
N HIS A 158 -7.41 -0.28 1.70
CA HIS A 158 -7.15 -0.20 3.13
C HIS A 158 -7.66 -1.46 3.84
N TRP A 159 -7.16 -1.72 5.04
CA TRP A 159 -7.78 -2.71 5.92
C TRP A 159 -9.10 -2.16 6.45
N SER A 160 -10.05 -3.05 6.68
CA SER A 160 -11.32 -2.69 7.30
C SER A 160 -11.08 -1.96 8.61
N ARG A 161 -11.51 -0.69 8.69
CA ARG A 161 -11.41 0.13 9.90
C ARG A 161 -12.09 -0.55 11.09
N ARG A 162 -13.11 -1.38 10.84
CA ARG A 162 -13.80 -2.16 11.87
C ARG A 162 -12.85 -3.13 12.58
N HIS A 163 -11.93 -3.74 11.83
CA HIS A 163 -11.10 -4.84 12.31
C HIS A 163 -9.70 -4.39 12.69
N ALA A 164 -9.17 -3.36 12.03
CA ALA A 164 -7.80 -2.92 12.24
C ALA A 164 -7.71 -1.38 12.31
N SER A 165 -8.59 -0.71 13.06
CA SER A 165 -8.68 0.77 13.12
C SER A 165 -7.35 1.48 13.35
N ASP A 166 -6.48 0.85 14.14
CA ASP A 166 -5.20 1.40 14.58
C ASP A 166 -4.01 0.93 13.72
N GLU A 167 -4.23 0.14 12.68
CA GLU A 167 -3.17 -0.40 11.81
C GLU A 167 -2.70 0.62 10.76
N TRP A 168 -1.44 0.54 10.32
CA TRP A 168 -0.85 1.51 9.39
C TRP A 168 -1.61 1.68 8.06
N ILE A 169 -2.23 0.63 7.49
CA ILE A 169 -2.97 0.61 6.21
C ILE A 169 -4.44 0.91 6.41
N ALA A 170 -4.95 0.95 7.64
CA ALA A 170 -6.32 1.34 7.87
C ALA A 170 -6.56 2.80 7.44
N PRO A 171 -7.81 3.19 7.12
CA PRO A 171 -8.12 4.56 6.76
C PRO A 171 -7.69 5.54 7.87
N ILE A 172 -6.96 6.59 7.50
CA ILE A 172 -6.35 7.56 8.43
C ILE A 172 -7.33 7.98 9.55
N GLY A 173 -6.90 7.83 10.79
CA GLY A 173 -7.69 8.19 11.97
C GLY A 173 -7.32 7.43 13.25
N GLY A 174 -6.65 6.29 13.13
CA GLY A 174 -6.15 5.51 14.27
C GLY A 174 -4.67 5.75 14.61
N ALA A 175 -4.10 4.81 15.38
CA ALA A 175 -2.71 4.84 15.82
C ALA A 175 -1.67 4.57 14.70
N GLY A 176 -2.06 4.01 13.56
CA GLY A 176 -1.14 3.75 12.45
C GLY A 176 0.04 2.86 12.84
N ASP A 177 -0.22 1.86 13.67
CA ASP A 177 0.75 0.91 14.18
C ASP A 177 1.18 -0.04 13.07
N CYS A 178 2.49 -0.28 13.01
CA CYS A 178 3.09 -1.28 12.13
C CYS A 178 2.79 -2.66 12.71
N THR A 179 1.80 -3.36 12.15
CA THR A 179 1.45 -4.71 12.59
C THR A 179 1.84 -5.74 11.56
N GLU A 180 1.81 -7.00 12.00
CA GLU A 180 2.04 -8.13 11.11
C GLU A 180 1.01 -8.27 9.98
N LEU A 181 -0.18 -7.68 10.11
CA LEU A 181 -1.21 -7.78 9.06
C LEU A 181 -0.70 -7.24 7.72
N THR A 182 -0.15 -6.02 7.73
CA THR A 182 0.38 -5.46 6.48
C THR A 182 1.71 -6.07 6.09
N LEU A 183 2.58 -6.37 7.05
CA LEU A 183 3.86 -7.01 6.77
C LEU A 183 3.64 -8.35 6.06
N ALA A 184 2.74 -9.19 6.57
CA ALA A 184 2.37 -10.47 6.00
C ALA A 184 1.83 -10.36 4.56
N ALA A 185 0.94 -9.40 4.31
CA ALA A 185 0.42 -9.14 2.97
C ALA A 185 1.55 -8.66 2.02
N SER A 186 2.42 -7.77 2.49
CA SER A 186 3.48 -7.17 1.68
C SER A 186 4.62 -8.15 1.38
N ALA A 187 4.88 -9.11 2.28
CA ALA A 187 5.81 -10.21 2.03
C ALA A 187 5.37 -11.06 0.83
N TYR A 188 4.07 -11.37 0.74
CA TYR A 188 3.53 -12.17 -0.37
C TYR A 188 3.56 -11.43 -1.70
N LEU A 189 3.40 -10.10 -1.68
CA LEU A 189 3.58 -9.26 -2.87
C LEU A 189 5.02 -9.28 -3.40
N GLY A 190 5.99 -9.78 -2.63
CA GLY A 190 7.40 -9.79 -3.01
C GLY A 190 8.06 -8.41 -2.91
N CYS A 191 7.41 -7.48 -2.21
CA CYS A 191 7.87 -6.11 -2.02
C CYS A 191 8.95 -6.03 -0.94
N PHE A 192 8.86 -6.88 0.09
CA PHE A 192 9.77 -6.90 1.23
C PHE A 192 10.05 -8.32 1.71
N ILE A 193 11.23 -8.52 2.30
CA ILE A 193 11.46 -9.61 3.24
C ILE A 193 11.12 -9.05 4.62
N VAL A 194 10.15 -9.66 5.29
CA VAL A 194 9.71 -9.24 6.63
C VAL A 194 10.61 -9.89 7.68
N ASN A 195 11.03 -9.08 8.65
CA ASN A 195 11.67 -9.54 9.87
C ASN A 195 10.65 -9.47 11.00
N TRP A 196 10.22 -10.65 11.46
CA TRP A 196 9.18 -10.85 12.47
C TRP A 196 9.73 -10.68 13.89
#